data_AF-H6QAI2-F1
#
_entry.id   AF-H6QAI2-F1
#
_cell.length_a   1.000
_cell.length_b   1.000
_cell.length_c   1.000
_cell.angle_alpha   90.00
_cell.angle_beta   90.00
_cell.angle_gamma   90.00
#
_symmetry.space_group_name_H-M   'P 1'
#
loop_
_entity.id
_entity.type
_entity.pdbx_description
1 polymer ?
#
loop_
_entity_poly.entity_id
_entity_poly.type
_entity_poly.pdbx_seq_one_letter_code
_entity_poly.pdbx_strand_id
1 'polypeptide(L)'
;MNLTTLIYILVVLDVVSALYLVNWGPFPLVIKELGAPTAYLNVYVHVPAAIVLYIAAAVALILAVWGVWRGASERVVKWMDFSAYAVALLGWYAFISGTIWAAESWGTPFALDPRQMSILVLALVFSIYPAIRRGVEDPDRSVKLAQVFIIAGFVLVVVSLVAPIVAQALHPRPGSTLTGTMGAYMGVRILLLTALFFALFFSKARGAGWLYVAGALAAVLLMYPWFVHHPLRVVNVTQSTIVLEDGTTLNVPPDSVLSPAFFNGTPTLPKNFVAVEGGGVFLVRHFSAYVNTALYFAFIFILLKIRERL
;
A
#
# COMPACT_ATOMS: atom_id res chain seq x y z
N MET A 1 -28.08 3.70 10.86
CA MET A 1 -27.41 2.73 9.96
C MET A 1 -26.76 1.66 10.80
N ASN A 2 -26.95 0.37 10.50
CA ASN A 2 -26.29 -0.70 11.27
C ASN A 2 -24.82 -0.85 10.86
N LEU A 3 -24.01 -1.47 11.72
CA LEU A 3 -22.56 -1.56 11.51
C LEU A 3 -22.18 -2.42 10.29
N THR A 4 -22.97 -3.43 9.97
CA THR A 4 -22.73 -4.27 8.79
C THR A 4 -22.88 -3.48 7.50
N THR A 5 -23.94 -2.66 7.39
CA THR A 5 -24.15 -1.73 6.28
C THR A 5 -23.00 -0.72 6.19
N LEU A 6 -22.51 -0.21 7.32
CA LEU A 6 -21.34 0.66 7.34
C LEU A 6 -20.11 -0.04 6.73
N ILE A 7 -19.82 -1.29 7.10
CA ILE A 7 -18.69 -2.04 6.54
C ILE A 7 -18.83 -2.19 5.02
N TYR A 8 -20.02 -2.51 4.50
CA TYR A 8 -20.24 -2.57 3.06
C TYR A 8 -19.94 -1.25 2.36
N ILE A 9 -20.40 -0.13 2.93
CA ILE A 9 -20.13 1.21 2.39
C ILE A 9 -18.63 1.50 2.40
N LEU A 10 -17.94 1.22 3.52
CA LEU A 10 -16.49 1.42 3.63
C LEU A 10 -15.72 0.57 2.60
N VAL A 11 -16.14 -0.68 2.36
CA VAL A 11 -15.54 -1.56 1.35
C VAL A 11 -15.77 -1.01 -0.06
N VAL A 12 -16.98 -0.56 -0.40
CA VAL A 12 -17.27 0.03 -1.72
C VAL A 12 -16.43 1.29 -1.93
N LEU A 13 -16.43 2.20 -0.95
CA LEU A 13 -15.64 3.42 -1.01
C LEU A 13 -14.14 3.10 -1.14
N ASP A 14 -13.67 2.06 -0.48
CA ASP A 14 -12.29 1.63 -0.54
C ASP A 14 -11.92 1.13 -1.93
N VAL A 15 -12.67 0.17 -2.49
CA VAL A 15 -12.42 -0.36 -3.82
C VAL A 15 -12.47 0.74 -4.88
N VAL A 16 -13.52 1.58 -4.86
CA VAL A 16 -13.70 2.66 -5.83
C VAL A 16 -12.58 3.69 -5.72
N SER A 17 -12.23 4.14 -4.52
CA SER A 17 -11.19 5.15 -4.36
C SER A 17 -9.79 4.62 -4.66
N ALA A 18 -9.47 3.35 -4.37
CA ALA A 18 -8.20 2.74 -4.78
C ALA A 18 -8.07 2.72 -6.31
N LEU A 19 -9.07 2.18 -7.02
CA LEU A 19 -9.07 2.11 -8.49
C LEU A 19 -9.03 3.50 -9.13
N TYR A 20 -9.79 4.45 -8.58
CA TYR A 20 -9.79 5.83 -9.06
C TYR A 20 -8.42 6.48 -8.92
N LEU A 21 -7.82 6.41 -7.72
CA LEU A 21 -6.57 7.11 -7.44
C LEU A 21 -5.37 6.52 -8.18
N VAL A 22 -5.31 5.21 -8.40
CA VAL A 22 -4.18 4.64 -9.18
C VAL A 22 -4.27 4.91 -10.68
N ASN A 23 -5.37 5.48 -11.17
CA ASN A 23 -5.54 5.82 -12.57
C ASN A 23 -5.56 7.34 -12.82
N TRP A 24 -6.23 8.09 -11.93
CA TRP A 24 -6.46 9.53 -12.03
C TRP A 24 -6.00 10.34 -10.81
N GLY A 25 -5.37 9.71 -9.82
CA GLY A 25 -4.83 10.42 -8.67
C GLY A 25 -3.70 11.37 -9.08
N PRO A 26 -3.51 12.48 -8.36
CA PRO A 26 -2.37 13.35 -8.60
C PRO A 26 -1.04 12.63 -8.28
N PHE A 27 -0.02 12.89 -9.08
CA PHE A 27 1.33 12.37 -8.87
C PHE A 27 2.33 13.50 -9.11
N PRO A 28 3.55 13.44 -8.53
CA PRO A 28 4.58 14.43 -8.80
C PRO A 28 4.93 14.46 -10.29
N LEU A 29 5.03 15.64 -10.90
CA LEU A 29 5.43 15.76 -12.31
C LEU A 29 6.93 15.58 -12.53
N VAL A 30 7.72 15.93 -11.51
CA VAL A 30 9.18 15.81 -11.53
C VAL A 30 9.60 15.13 -10.23
N ILE A 31 10.40 14.08 -10.36
CA ILE A 31 10.95 13.33 -9.23
C ILE A 31 12.48 13.31 -9.29
N LYS A 32 13.12 13.34 -8.11
CA LYS A 32 14.59 13.27 -7.99
C LYS A 32 15.08 11.83 -8.12
N GLU A 33 14.25 10.90 -7.66
CA GLU A 33 14.44 9.47 -7.65
C GLU A 33 14.52 8.91 -9.08
N LEU A 34 14.94 7.65 -9.17
CA LEU A 34 14.90 6.92 -10.43
C LEU A 34 13.43 6.63 -10.79
N GLY A 35 13.21 6.32 -12.06
CA GLY A 35 11.94 5.77 -12.51
C GLY A 35 10.84 6.75 -12.92
N ALA A 36 9.69 6.20 -13.28
CA ALA A 36 8.54 6.91 -13.81
C ALA A 36 7.77 7.66 -12.70
N PRO A 37 7.47 8.96 -12.88
CA PRO A 37 6.63 9.70 -11.95
C PRO A 37 5.25 9.06 -11.71
N THR A 38 4.65 8.41 -12.71
CA THR A 38 3.39 7.66 -12.54
C THR A 38 3.51 6.45 -11.60
N ALA A 39 4.71 5.95 -11.29
CA ALA A 39 4.90 4.93 -10.26
C ALA A 39 4.57 5.44 -8.85
N TYR A 40 4.56 6.76 -8.60
CA TYR A 40 4.15 7.31 -7.31
C TYR A 40 2.67 7.10 -7.00
N LEU A 41 1.85 6.71 -7.98
CA LEU A 41 0.45 6.32 -7.74
C LEU A 41 0.33 5.11 -6.79
N ASN A 42 1.39 4.31 -6.64
CA ASN A 42 1.49 3.28 -5.61
C ASN A 42 1.25 3.81 -4.19
N VAL A 43 1.54 5.10 -3.94
CA VAL A 43 1.38 5.73 -2.63
C VAL A 43 -0.04 5.57 -2.09
N TYR A 44 -1.05 5.54 -2.97
CA TYR A 44 -2.47 5.49 -2.60
C TYR A 44 -2.96 4.15 -2.09
N VAL A 45 -2.21 3.07 -2.33
CA VAL A 45 -2.55 1.72 -1.87
C VAL A 45 -1.50 1.21 -0.86
N HIS A 46 -0.23 1.55 -1.08
CA HIS A 46 0.87 1.14 -0.21
C HIS A 46 0.83 1.87 1.14
N VAL A 47 0.82 3.20 1.14
CA VAL A 47 0.98 3.98 2.38
C VAL A 47 -0.23 3.83 3.31
N PRO A 48 -1.50 3.93 2.86
CA PRO A 48 -2.64 3.70 3.74
C PRO A 48 -2.61 2.34 4.44
N ALA A 49 -2.28 1.26 3.73
CA ALA A 49 -2.16 -0.07 4.31
C ALA A 49 -0.99 -0.15 5.32
N ALA A 50 0.15 0.47 5.02
CA ALA A 50 1.30 0.54 5.94
C ALA A 50 0.99 1.35 7.21
N ILE A 51 0.17 2.40 7.13
CA ILE A 51 -0.31 3.12 8.31
C ILE A 51 -1.26 2.25 9.14
N VAL A 52 -2.19 1.52 8.50
CA VAL A 52 -3.08 0.59 9.22
C VAL A 52 -2.32 -0.58 9.85
N LEU A 53 -1.23 -1.05 9.24
CA LEU A 53 -0.28 -1.98 9.86
C LEU A 53 0.21 -1.44 11.22
N TYR A 54 0.67 -0.20 11.27
CA TYR A 54 1.15 0.42 12.51
C TYR A 54 0.04 0.64 13.53
N ILE A 55 -1.16 1.04 13.08
CA ILE A 55 -2.33 1.18 13.95
C ILE A 55 -2.71 -0.19 14.55
N ALA A 56 -2.75 -1.24 13.73
CA ALA A 56 -3.04 -2.60 14.19
C ALA A 56 -2.00 -3.07 15.21
N ALA A 57 -0.71 -2.79 14.99
CA ALA A 57 0.34 -3.12 15.94
C ALA A 57 0.18 -2.36 17.27
N ALA A 58 -0.17 -1.07 17.23
CA ALA A 58 -0.41 -0.28 18.42
C ALA A 58 -1.63 -0.77 19.20
N VAL A 59 -2.72 -1.12 18.50
CA VAL A 59 -3.92 -1.69 19.13
C VAL A 59 -3.61 -3.07 19.73
N ALA A 60 -2.87 -3.92 19.03
CA ALA A 60 -2.42 -5.21 19.56
C ALA A 60 -1.59 -5.03 20.84
N LEU A 61 -0.66 -4.07 20.86
CA LEU A 61 0.15 -3.74 22.03
C LEU A 61 -0.73 -3.29 23.21
N ILE A 62 -1.64 -2.35 22.97
CA ILE A 62 -2.54 -1.82 24.02
C ILE A 62 -3.36 -2.97 24.62
N LEU A 63 -3.95 -3.83 23.79
CA LEU A 63 -4.74 -4.97 24.24
C LEU A 63 -3.89 -6.02 24.97
N ALA A 64 -2.65 -6.24 24.53
CA ALA A 64 -1.72 -7.14 25.18
C ALA A 64 -1.33 -6.64 26.58
N VAL A 65 -0.91 -5.38 26.70
CA VAL A 65 -0.55 -4.75 27.99
C VAL A 65 -1.75 -4.70 28.92
N TRP A 66 -2.91 -4.30 28.41
CA TRP A 66 -4.16 -4.30 29.19
C TRP A 66 -4.49 -5.70 29.71
N GLY A 67 -4.38 -6.72 28.84
CA GLY A 67 -4.66 -8.10 29.18
C GLY A 67 -3.71 -8.68 30.23
N VAL A 68 -2.45 -8.25 30.25
CA VAL A 68 -1.49 -8.61 31.30
C VAL A 68 -1.88 -7.96 32.63
N TRP A 69 -2.29 -6.69 32.63
CA TRP A 69 -2.55 -5.93 33.86
C TRP A 69 -3.91 -6.21 34.50
N ARG A 70 -4.95 -6.43 33.70
CA ARG A 70 -6.34 -6.55 34.18
C ARG A 70 -6.98 -7.91 33.88
N GLY A 71 -6.24 -8.81 33.26
CA GLY A 71 -6.80 -10.01 32.64
C GLY A 71 -7.43 -9.69 31.28
N ALA A 72 -7.39 -10.66 30.38
CA ALA A 72 -7.96 -10.54 29.04
C ALA A 72 -9.30 -11.27 28.97
N SER A 73 -10.39 -10.52 28.81
CA SER A 73 -11.68 -11.11 28.47
C SER A 73 -11.61 -11.73 27.07
N GLU A 74 -12.51 -12.68 26.78
CA GLU A 74 -12.58 -13.32 25.46
C GLU A 74 -12.67 -12.30 24.31
N ARG A 75 -13.38 -11.18 24.52
CA ARG A 75 -13.48 -10.09 23.56
C ARG A 75 -12.15 -9.37 23.33
N VAL A 76 -11.42 -9.08 24.41
CA VAL A 76 -10.08 -8.46 24.33
C VAL A 76 -9.11 -9.39 23.60
N VAL A 77 -9.15 -10.70 23.89
CA VAL A 77 -8.34 -11.70 23.19
C VAL A 77 -8.68 -11.73 21.70
N LYS A 78 -9.97 -11.73 21.33
CA LYS A 78 -10.41 -11.71 19.91
C LYS A 78 -9.92 -10.47 19.16
N TRP A 79 -10.01 -9.29 19.77
CA TRP A 79 -9.51 -8.06 19.16
C TRP A 79 -7.98 -8.03 19.06
N MET A 80 -7.29 -8.59 20.06
CA MET A 80 -5.84 -8.73 20.06
C MET A 80 -5.39 -9.66 18.94
N ASP A 81 -6.02 -10.85 18.85
CA ASP A 81 -5.75 -11.85 17.82
C ASP A 81 -5.97 -11.25 16.42
N PHE A 82 -7.11 -10.59 16.19
CA PHE A 82 -7.39 -9.93 14.90
C PHE A 82 -6.35 -8.87 14.54
N SER A 83 -5.94 -8.04 15.52
CA SER A 83 -4.94 -7.00 15.32
C SER A 83 -3.56 -7.60 14.98
N ALA A 84 -3.12 -8.64 15.69
CA ALA A 84 -1.85 -9.31 15.42
C ALA A 84 -1.84 -10.01 14.04
N TYR A 85 -2.94 -10.64 13.63
CA TYR A 85 -3.05 -11.18 12.27
C TYR A 85 -3.03 -10.08 11.20
N ALA A 86 -3.65 -8.93 11.46
CA ALA A 86 -3.58 -7.78 10.57
C ALA A 86 -2.13 -7.27 10.42
N VAL A 87 -1.34 -7.27 11.50
CA VAL A 87 0.09 -6.90 11.45
C VAL A 87 0.88 -7.82 10.53
N ALA A 88 0.73 -9.14 10.69
CA ALA A 88 1.42 -10.11 9.82
C ALA A 88 1.06 -9.89 8.34
N LEU A 89 -0.25 -9.79 8.07
CA LEU A 89 -0.78 -9.70 6.72
C LEU A 89 -0.41 -8.38 6.02
N LEU A 90 -0.64 -7.25 6.69
CA LEU A 90 -0.32 -5.93 6.13
C LEU A 90 1.20 -5.68 6.09
N GLY A 91 1.98 -6.30 6.98
CA GLY A 91 3.44 -6.31 6.91
C GLY A 91 3.96 -6.97 5.63
N TRP A 92 3.42 -8.14 5.28
CA TRP A 92 3.74 -8.80 4.01
C TRP A 92 3.30 -7.99 2.80
N TYR A 93 2.10 -7.41 2.83
CA TYR A 93 1.66 -6.51 1.76
C TYR A 93 2.62 -5.32 1.59
N ALA A 94 2.97 -4.64 2.69
CA ALA A 94 3.88 -3.51 2.66
C ALA A 94 5.26 -3.90 2.12
N PHE A 95 5.82 -5.03 2.55
CA PHE A 95 7.07 -5.53 2.00
C PHE A 95 6.97 -5.81 0.50
N ILE A 96 6.00 -6.60 0.06
CA ILE A 96 5.88 -7.02 -1.35
C ILE A 96 5.60 -5.83 -2.25
N SER A 97 4.61 -5.00 -1.89
CA SER A 97 4.25 -3.84 -2.70
C SER A 97 5.35 -2.79 -2.76
N GLY A 98 6.04 -2.56 -1.63
CA GLY A 98 7.21 -1.68 -1.57
C GLY A 98 8.36 -2.21 -2.42
N THR A 99 8.62 -3.52 -2.41
CA THR A 99 9.65 -4.19 -3.23
C THR A 99 9.35 -4.05 -4.75
N ILE A 100 8.08 -4.22 -5.15
CA ILE A 100 7.66 -4.03 -6.56
C ILE A 100 7.84 -2.57 -7.00
N TRP A 101 7.51 -1.61 -6.12
CA TRP A 101 7.68 -0.19 -6.42
C TRP A 101 9.16 0.23 -6.43
N ALA A 102 9.96 -0.30 -5.50
CA ALA A 102 11.41 -0.05 -5.40
C ALA A 102 12.16 -0.39 -6.69
N ALA A 103 11.75 -1.45 -7.40
CA ALA A 103 12.36 -1.81 -8.68
C ALA A 103 12.39 -0.63 -9.67
N GLU A 104 11.32 0.14 -9.72
CA GLU A 104 11.22 1.33 -10.58
C GLU A 104 11.86 2.56 -9.93
N SER A 105 11.55 2.83 -8.66
CA SER A 105 11.96 4.08 -8.01
C SER A 105 13.43 4.11 -7.56
N TRP A 106 14.02 2.95 -7.30
CA TRP A 106 15.37 2.79 -6.77
C TRP A 106 16.29 2.00 -7.71
N GLY A 107 15.76 1.50 -8.84
CA GLY A 107 16.51 0.68 -9.80
C GLY A 107 16.79 -0.76 -9.34
N THR A 108 16.31 -1.15 -8.16
CA THR A 108 16.41 -2.53 -7.65
C THR A 108 15.21 -2.84 -6.75
N PRO A 109 14.60 -4.04 -6.85
CA PRO A 109 13.54 -4.44 -5.93
C PRO A 109 14.06 -4.59 -4.50
N PHE A 110 15.34 -4.90 -4.32
CA PHE A 110 15.94 -5.19 -3.03
C PHE A 110 17.16 -4.30 -2.80
N ALA A 111 16.90 -3.14 -2.21
CA ALA A 111 17.93 -2.12 -1.95
C ALA A 111 18.59 -2.27 -0.57
N LEU A 112 18.21 -3.28 0.22
CA LEU A 112 18.58 -3.41 1.63
C LEU A 112 18.23 -2.13 2.44
N ASP A 113 17.20 -1.40 2.03
CA ASP A 113 16.77 -0.18 2.72
C ASP A 113 16.35 -0.53 4.16
N PRO A 114 16.79 0.25 5.16
CA PRO A 114 16.56 -0.10 6.57
C PRO A 114 15.07 -0.17 6.94
N ARG A 115 14.19 0.59 6.28
CA ARG A 115 12.74 0.46 6.48
C ARG A 115 12.20 -0.79 5.77
N GLN A 116 12.64 -1.06 4.54
CA GLN A 116 12.23 -2.26 3.80
C GLN A 116 12.57 -3.54 4.61
N MET A 117 13.78 -3.62 5.15
CA MET A 117 14.25 -4.77 5.91
C MET A 117 13.56 -4.92 7.28
N SER A 118 13.32 -3.83 7.99
CA SER A 118 12.60 -3.89 9.27
C SER A 118 11.14 -4.32 9.10
N ILE A 119 10.47 -3.90 8.02
CA ILE A 119 9.12 -4.37 7.68
C ILE A 119 9.12 -5.86 7.32
N LEU A 120 10.12 -6.35 6.58
CA LEU A 120 10.26 -7.79 6.31
C LEU A 120 10.36 -8.60 7.60
N VAL A 121 11.25 -8.18 8.52
CA VAL A 121 11.43 -8.86 9.81
C VAL A 121 10.15 -8.79 10.66
N LEU A 122 9.48 -7.63 10.70
CA LEU A 122 8.18 -7.47 11.37
C LEU A 122 7.14 -8.46 10.83
N ALA A 123 7.01 -8.58 9.51
CA ALA A 123 6.07 -9.50 8.88
C ALA A 123 6.38 -10.96 9.20
N LEU A 124 7.66 -11.36 9.13
CA LEU A 124 8.12 -12.70 9.47
C LEU A 124 7.85 -13.04 10.94
N VAL A 125 8.20 -12.14 11.86
CA VAL A 125 7.97 -12.33 13.29
C VAL A 125 6.47 -12.49 13.55
N PHE A 126 5.64 -11.55 13.13
CA PHE A 126 4.18 -11.64 13.38
C PHE A 126 3.51 -12.82 12.67
N SER A 127 4.13 -13.41 11.64
CA SER A 127 3.65 -14.67 11.03
C SER A 127 3.76 -15.88 11.97
N ILE A 128 4.56 -15.80 13.04
CA ILE A 128 4.67 -16.83 14.09
C ILE A 128 3.48 -16.78 15.05
N TYR A 129 2.78 -15.65 15.14
CA TYR A 129 1.68 -15.44 16.09
C TYR A 129 0.58 -16.54 16.07
N PRO A 130 0.07 -17.00 14.91
CA PRO A 130 -0.90 -18.11 14.87
C PRO A 130 -0.36 -19.41 15.47
N ALA A 131 0.94 -19.69 15.33
CA ALA A 131 1.56 -20.89 15.89
C ALA A 131 1.60 -20.83 17.42
N ILE A 132 1.83 -19.65 18.00
CA ILE A 132 1.74 -19.45 19.46
C ILE A 132 0.30 -19.68 19.95
N ARG A 133 -0.68 -19.14 19.23
CA ARG A 133 -2.10 -19.26 19.61
C ARG A 133 -2.65 -20.68 19.51
N ARG A 134 -2.13 -21.51 18.59
CA ARG A 134 -2.62 -22.87 18.35
C ARG A 134 -1.72 -23.98 18.91
N GLY A 135 -0.44 -23.70 19.14
CA GLY A 135 0.55 -24.68 19.56
C GLY A 135 0.67 -24.86 21.07
N VAL A 136 -0.10 -24.11 21.87
CA VAL A 136 -0.10 -24.18 23.34
C VAL A 136 -1.45 -24.72 23.79
N GLU A 137 -1.44 -25.87 24.47
CA GLU A 137 -2.65 -26.59 24.89
C GLU A 137 -3.49 -25.83 25.91
N ASP A 138 -2.83 -25.26 26.93
CA ASP A 138 -3.49 -24.44 27.95
C ASP A 138 -3.88 -23.07 27.35
N PRO A 139 -5.20 -22.76 27.23
CA PRO A 139 -5.68 -21.52 26.63
C PRO A 139 -5.18 -20.26 27.35
N ASP A 140 -5.07 -20.30 28.68
CA ASP A 140 -4.65 -19.14 29.48
C ASP A 140 -3.15 -18.90 29.30
N ARG A 141 -2.36 -19.97 29.27
CA ARG A 141 -0.93 -19.89 28.95
C ARG A 141 -0.71 -19.39 27.52
N SER A 142 -1.51 -19.85 26.57
CA SER A 142 -1.45 -19.41 25.17
C SER A 142 -1.67 -17.90 25.05
N VAL A 143 -2.68 -17.35 25.74
CA VAL A 143 -2.96 -15.90 25.76
C VAL A 143 -1.80 -15.12 26.38
N LYS A 144 -1.26 -15.56 27.51
CA LYS A 144 -0.12 -14.89 28.18
C LYS A 144 1.13 -14.86 27.27
N LEU A 145 1.45 -15.97 26.61
CA LEU A 145 2.57 -16.03 25.66
C LEU A 145 2.34 -15.10 24.46
N ALA A 146 1.12 -15.05 23.94
CA ALA A 146 0.76 -14.15 22.84
C ALA A 146 0.89 -12.67 23.23
N GLN A 147 0.53 -12.30 24.47
CA GLN A 147 0.70 -10.94 24.98
C GLN A 147 2.18 -10.54 25.05
N VAL A 148 3.02 -11.39 25.66
CA VAL A 148 4.47 -11.16 25.74
C VAL A 148 5.09 -11.06 24.35
N PHE A 149 4.68 -11.94 23.44
CA PHE A 149 5.14 -11.93 22.05
C PHE A 149 4.81 -10.60 21.35
N ILE A 150 3.58 -10.10 21.47
CA ILE A 150 3.18 -8.81 20.86
C ILE A 150 4.02 -7.67 21.45
N ILE A 151 4.18 -7.62 22.77
CA ILE A 151 4.95 -6.57 23.46
C ILE A 151 6.39 -6.55 22.95
N ALA A 152 7.04 -7.72 22.87
CA ALA A 152 8.40 -7.83 22.33
C ALA A 152 8.47 -7.47 20.83
N GLY A 153 7.53 -7.98 20.03
CA GLY A 153 7.46 -7.75 18.59
C GLY A 153 7.23 -6.29 18.21
N PHE A 154 6.57 -5.50 19.07
CA PHE A 154 6.32 -4.07 18.82
C PHE A 154 7.61 -3.25 18.69
N VAL A 155 8.73 -3.71 19.24
CA VAL A 155 10.04 -3.07 19.03
C VAL A 155 10.37 -2.92 17.53
N LEU A 156 9.96 -3.88 16.70
CA LEU A 156 10.20 -3.83 15.25
C LEU A 156 9.42 -2.70 14.55
N VAL A 157 8.28 -2.29 15.11
CA VAL A 157 7.54 -1.10 14.64
C VAL A 157 8.32 0.18 14.94
N VAL A 158 8.90 0.27 16.13
CA VAL A 158 9.74 1.42 16.50
C VAL A 158 10.97 1.48 15.58
N VAL A 159 11.61 0.34 15.35
CA VAL A 159 12.75 0.23 14.42
C VAL A 159 12.34 0.70 13.02
N SER A 160 11.22 0.24 12.45
CA SER A 160 10.83 0.62 11.09
C SER A 160 10.50 2.11 10.93
N LEU A 161 10.04 2.76 12.00
CA LEU A 161 9.77 4.20 12.01
C LEU A 161 11.05 5.03 12.14
N VAL A 162 11.97 4.61 13.01
CA VAL A 162 13.22 5.34 13.33
C VAL A 162 14.31 5.09 12.30
N ALA A 163 14.42 3.89 11.73
CA ALA A 163 15.54 3.51 10.89
C ALA A 163 15.83 4.46 9.70
N PRO A 164 14.84 4.98 8.93
CA PRO A 164 15.14 5.93 7.84
C PRO A 164 15.48 7.36 8.32
N ILE A 165 15.42 7.62 9.62
CA ILE A 165 15.84 8.89 10.22
C ILE A 165 17.32 8.82 10.60
N VAL A 166 17.76 7.69 11.16
CA VAL A 166 19.09 7.52 11.76
C VAL A 166 20.10 6.82 10.86
N ALA A 167 19.64 6.09 9.85
CA ALA A 167 20.48 5.43 8.86
C ALA A 167 20.32 6.05 7.48
N GLN A 168 21.30 5.83 6.60
CA GLN A 168 21.17 6.15 5.19
C GLN A 168 20.05 5.30 4.58
N ALA A 169 19.05 5.95 4.01
CA ALA A 169 17.86 5.29 3.47
C ALA A 169 17.45 5.94 2.14
N LEU A 170 16.95 5.10 1.23
CA LEU A 170 16.26 5.56 0.02
C LEU A 170 14.79 5.88 0.33
N HIS A 171 14.23 5.24 1.36
CA HIS A 171 12.87 5.47 1.77
C HIS A 171 12.66 6.90 2.29
N PRO A 172 11.61 7.62 1.84
CA PRO A 172 11.28 8.95 2.35
C PRO A 172 11.09 8.97 3.88
N ARG A 173 11.47 10.08 4.50
CA ARG A 173 11.27 10.28 5.94
C ARG A 173 9.78 10.24 6.28
N PRO A 174 9.39 9.62 7.40
CA PRO A 174 7.98 9.57 7.80
C PRO A 174 7.37 10.98 7.86
N GLY A 175 6.18 11.14 7.26
CA GLY A 175 5.46 12.41 7.19
C GLY A 175 5.77 13.28 5.97
N SER A 176 6.85 13.02 5.23
CA SER A 176 7.22 13.88 4.08
C SER A 176 6.29 13.75 2.87
N THR A 177 5.51 12.66 2.80
CA THR A 177 4.60 12.34 1.69
C THR A 177 3.15 12.79 1.92
N LEU A 178 2.82 13.34 3.10
CA LEU A 178 1.48 13.78 3.49
C LEU A 178 1.17 15.24 3.11
N THR A 179 1.90 15.82 2.16
CA THR A 179 1.77 17.23 1.79
C THR A 179 0.97 17.44 0.50
N GLY A 180 0.35 18.62 0.37
CA GLY A 180 -0.39 19.02 -0.83
C GLY A 180 -1.59 18.12 -1.16
N THR A 181 -2.05 18.21 -2.41
CA THR A 181 -3.23 17.47 -2.89
C THR A 181 -3.04 15.95 -2.81
N MET A 182 -1.84 15.45 -3.10
CA MET A 182 -1.53 14.02 -2.98
C MET A 182 -1.68 13.53 -1.53
N GLY A 183 -1.17 14.32 -0.57
CA GLY A 183 -1.32 14.07 0.85
C GLY A 183 -2.78 14.06 1.32
N ALA A 184 -3.62 14.96 0.78
CA ALA A 184 -5.05 15.01 1.11
C ALA A 184 -5.80 13.72 0.68
N TYR A 185 -5.61 13.27 -0.56
CA TYR A 185 -6.21 12.02 -1.05
C TYR A 185 -5.70 10.80 -0.27
N MET A 186 -4.39 10.77 0.03
CA MET A 186 -3.80 9.72 0.86
C MET A 186 -4.36 9.74 2.29
N GLY A 187 -4.58 10.92 2.87
CA GLY A 187 -5.19 11.09 4.19
C GLY A 187 -6.61 10.55 4.25
N VAL A 188 -7.44 10.84 3.24
CA VAL A 188 -8.80 10.27 3.13
C VAL A 188 -8.73 8.75 3.06
N ARG A 189 -7.77 8.19 2.29
CA ARG A 189 -7.57 6.74 2.21
C ARG A 189 -7.17 6.14 3.57
N ILE A 190 -6.24 6.76 4.29
CA ILE A 190 -5.83 6.35 5.64
C ILE A 190 -7.03 6.31 6.59
N LEU A 191 -7.84 7.37 6.61
CA LEU A 191 -9.03 7.46 7.47
C LEU A 191 -10.06 6.37 7.11
N LEU A 192 -10.27 6.14 5.82
CA LEU A 192 -11.18 5.12 5.32
C LEU A 192 -10.76 3.69 5.73
N LEU A 193 -9.48 3.33 5.53
CA LEU A 193 -8.99 2.00 5.95
C LEU A 193 -8.97 1.87 7.47
N THR A 194 -8.67 2.94 8.20
CA THR A 194 -8.69 2.94 9.67
C THR A 194 -10.11 2.71 10.18
N ALA A 195 -11.10 3.41 9.61
CA ALA A 195 -12.51 3.21 9.92
C ALA A 195 -12.96 1.77 9.62
N LEU A 196 -12.54 1.20 8.48
CA LEU A 196 -12.82 -0.19 8.14
C LEU A 196 -12.20 -1.16 9.15
N PHE A 197 -10.92 -0.98 9.51
CA PHE A 197 -10.23 -1.81 10.49
C PHE A 197 -10.95 -1.84 11.85
N PHE A 198 -11.35 -0.67 12.37
CA PHE A 198 -12.09 -0.60 13.64
C PHE A 198 -13.53 -1.09 13.51
N ALA A 199 -14.22 -0.84 12.40
CA ALA A 199 -15.57 -1.37 12.19
C ALA A 199 -15.58 -2.91 12.22
N LEU A 200 -14.53 -3.54 11.70
CA LEU A 200 -14.34 -4.98 11.75
C LEU A 200 -14.22 -5.51 13.18
N PHE A 201 -13.90 -4.72 14.22
CA PHE A 201 -13.86 -5.26 15.60
C PHE A 201 -15.24 -5.67 16.10
N PHE A 202 -16.26 -4.95 15.66
CA PHE A 202 -17.61 -5.02 16.23
C PHE A 202 -18.63 -5.70 15.30
N SER A 203 -18.35 -5.81 14.00
CA SER A 203 -19.18 -6.58 13.07
C SER A 203 -18.35 -7.22 11.95
N LYS A 204 -19.00 -8.11 11.19
CA LYS A 204 -18.49 -8.73 9.97
C LYS A 204 -19.48 -8.51 8.84
N ALA A 205 -18.96 -8.30 7.64
CA ALA A 205 -19.77 -8.20 6.43
C ALA A 205 -19.50 -9.42 5.53
N ARG A 206 -20.21 -10.53 5.82
CA ARG A 206 -20.07 -11.77 5.06
C ARG A 206 -20.35 -11.53 3.58
N GLY A 207 -19.36 -11.80 2.74
CA GLY A 207 -19.48 -11.63 1.29
C GLY A 207 -19.00 -10.27 0.77
N ALA A 208 -18.82 -9.25 1.61
CA ALA A 208 -18.23 -7.97 1.20
C ALA A 208 -16.83 -8.15 0.61
N GLY A 209 -16.10 -9.19 1.04
CA GLY A 209 -14.81 -9.55 0.48
C GLY A 209 -14.81 -9.76 -1.04
N TRP A 210 -15.93 -10.20 -1.65
CA TRP A 210 -15.99 -10.40 -3.09
C TRP A 210 -15.86 -9.10 -3.89
N LEU A 211 -16.16 -7.95 -3.29
CA LEU A 211 -15.91 -6.65 -3.92
C LEU A 211 -14.40 -6.38 -4.10
N TYR A 212 -13.56 -6.87 -3.19
CA TYR A 212 -12.11 -6.83 -3.36
C TYR A 212 -11.63 -7.77 -4.46
N VAL A 213 -12.25 -8.94 -4.63
CA VAL A 213 -11.94 -9.83 -5.76
C VAL A 213 -12.29 -9.15 -7.09
N ALA A 214 -13.48 -8.54 -7.19
CA ALA A 214 -13.86 -7.75 -8.36
C ALA A 214 -12.89 -6.57 -8.60
N GLY A 215 -12.50 -5.87 -7.54
CA GLY A 215 -11.48 -4.82 -7.60
C GLY A 215 -10.12 -5.32 -8.08
N ALA A 216 -9.68 -6.51 -7.65
CA ALA A 216 -8.42 -7.11 -8.07
C ALA A 216 -8.44 -7.45 -9.57
N LEU A 217 -9.55 -8.02 -10.05
CA LEU A 217 -9.76 -8.26 -11.48
C LEU A 217 -9.76 -6.94 -12.26
N ALA A 218 -10.47 -5.92 -11.79
CA ALA A 218 -10.47 -4.60 -12.42
C ALA A 218 -9.05 -3.99 -12.47
N ALA A 219 -8.28 -4.09 -11.39
CA ALA A 219 -6.90 -3.61 -11.36
C ALA A 219 -6.02 -4.33 -12.40
N VAL A 220 -6.12 -5.65 -12.52
CA VAL A 220 -5.41 -6.42 -13.54
C VAL A 220 -5.86 -6.02 -14.95
N LEU A 221 -7.15 -5.83 -15.19
CA LEU A 221 -7.66 -5.41 -16.49
C LEU A 221 -7.19 -3.99 -16.87
N LEU A 222 -7.04 -3.08 -15.90
CA LEU A 222 -6.51 -1.74 -16.14
C LEU A 222 -5.03 -1.75 -16.57
N MET A 223 -4.32 -2.88 -16.45
CA MET A 223 -2.98 -3.04 -17.01
C MET A 223 -2.98 -3.23 -18.53
N TYR A 224 -4.15 -3.29 -19.20
CA TYR A 224 -4.24 -3.52 -20.64
C TYR A 224 -3.28 -2.68 -21.51
N PRO A 225 -2.93 -1.40 -21.19
CA PRO A 225 -2.05 -0.64 -22.08
C PRO A 225 -0.66 -1.26 -22.21
N TRP A 226 -0.19 -1.96 -21.18
CA TRP A 226 1.10 -2.66 -21.17
C TRP A 226 1.10 -3.89 -22.07
N PHE A 227 -0.06 -4.51 -22.28
CA PHE A 227 -0.20 -5.71 -23.10
C PHE A 227 -0.57 -5.39 -24.56
N VAL A 228 -1.30 -4.30 -24.78
CA VAL A 228 -1.83 -3.95 -26.10
C VAL A 228 -0.91 -2.97 -26.83
N HIS A 229 -0.35 -1.98 -26.13
CA HIS A 229 0.35 -0.87 -26.78
C HIS A 229 1.87 -0.86 -26.56
N HIS A 230 2.40 -1.79 -25.75
CA HIS A 230 3.83 -1.92 -25.47
C HIS A 230 4.52 -0.56 -25.20
N PRO A 231 4.09 0.15 -24.13
CA PRO A 231 4.47 1.52 -23.91
C PRO A 231 5.98 1.65 -23.70
N LEU A 232 6.55 2.73 -24.19
CA LEU A 232 7.98 3.00 -24.15
C LEU A 232 8.28 4.18 -23.22
N ARG A 233 9.43 4.13 -22.56
CA ARG A 233 9.89 5.20 -21.69
C ARG A 233 10.31 6.42 -22.50
N VAL A 234 9.88 7.59 -22.06
CA VAL A 234 10.32 8.88 -22.59
C VAL A 234 11.69 9.24 -22.02
N VAL A 235 12.69 9.44 -22.87
CA VAL A 235 14.05 9.79 -22.46
C VAL A 235 14.34 11.28 -22.58
N ASN A 236 13.72 11.97 -23.54
CA ASN A 236 13.92 13.39 -23.77
C ASN A 236 12.67 14.02 -24.41
N VAL A 237 12.49 15.33 -24.23
CA VAL A 237 11.43 16.10 -24.89
C VAL A 237 11.95 17.48 -25.30
N THR A 238 11.41 18.00 -26.40
CA THR A 238 11.57 19.40 -26.83
C THR A 238 10.23 20.13 -26.74
N GLN A 239 10.11 21.33 -27.31
CA GLN A 239 8.82 22.03 -27.38
C GLN A 239 7.78 21.31 -28.26
N SER A 240 8.22 20.52 -29.23
CA SER A 240 7.35 19.91 -30.24
C SER A 240 7.58 18.41 -30.44
N THR A 241 8.57 17.81 -29.75
CA THR A 241 8.94 16.41 -29.94
C THR A 241 9.10 15.65 -28.63
N ILE A 242 8.84 14.35 -28.70
CA ILE A 242 9.07 13.37 -27.64
C ILE A 242 10.05 12.32 -28.18
N VAL A 243 11.09 12.00 -27.42
CA VAL A 243 12.08 10.96 -27.77
C VAL A 243 11.91 9.79 -26.80
N LEU A 244 11.80 8.59 -27.35
CA LEU A 244 11.59 7.33 -26.62
C LEU A 244 12.90 6.56 -26.44
N GLU A 245 12.89 5.59 -25.52
CA GLU A 245 14.06 4.78 -25.16
C GLU A 245 14.62 3.90 -26.28
N ASP A 246 13.81 3.59 -27.29
CA ASP A 246 14.21 2.85 -28.49
C ASP A 246 14.79 3.76 -29.59
N GLY A 247 14.87 5.08 -29.34
CA GLY A 247 15.32 6.08 -30.31
C GLY A 247 14.20 6.68 -31.18
N THR A 248 12.97 6.18 -31.06
CA THR A 248 11.82 6.73 -31.81
C THR A 248 11.58 8.19 -31.42
N THR A 249 11.39 9.05 -32.42
CA THR A 249 11.05 10.47 -32.24
C THR A 249 9.63 10.74 -32.72
N LEU A 250 8.78 11.19 -31.81
CA LEU A 250 7.39 11.54 -32.05
C LEU A 250 7.25 13.05 -32.20
N ASN A 251 6.70 13.52 -33.32
CA ASN A 251 6.49 14.95 -33.60
C ASN A 251 5.15 15.43 -33.03
N VAL A 252 5.02 15.37 -31.71
CA VAL A 252 3.81 15.75 -30.97
C VAL A 252 4.19 16.66 -29.79
N PRO A 253 3.48 17.79 -29.58
CA PRO A 253 3.69 18.64 -28.41
C PRO A 253 3.52 17.85 -27.09
N PRO A 254 4.50 17.86 -26.17
CA PRO A 254 4.43 17.05 -24.94
C PRO A 254 3.27 17.40 -24.01
N ASP A 255 2.75 18.63 -24.08
CA ASP A 255 1.61 19.13 -23.31
C ASP A 255 0.28 18.49 -23.72
N SER A 256 0.20 17.94 -24.94
CA SER A 256 -0.93 17.10 -25.37
C SER A 256 -1.00 15.77 -24.61
N VAL A 257 0.10 15.34 -24.01
CA VAL A 257 0.22 14.08 -23.24
C VAL A 257 0.14 14.36 -21.74
N LEU A 258 0.90 15.34 -21.27
CA LEU A 258 0.98 15.70 -19.85
C LEU A 258 1.16 17.21 -19.72
N SER A 259 0.20 17.86 -19.06
CA SER A 259 0.24 19.29 -18.83
C SER A 259 0.56 19.63 -17.36
N PRO A 260 1.45 20.61 -17.10
CA PRO A 260 2.28 21.31 -18.08
C PRO A 260 3.42 20.44 -18.63
N ALA A 261 3.86 20.70 -19.87
CA ALA A 261 5.03 20.02 -20.47
C ALA A 261 6.35 20.33 -19.76
N PHE A 262 6.45 21.53 -19.17
CA PHE A 262 7.60 22.01 -18.42
C PHE A 262 7.15 22.61 -17.09
N PHE A 263 7.89 22.32 -16.02
CA PHE A 263 7.69 22.90 -14.70
C PHE A 263 9.00 23.52 -14.23
N ASN A 264 9.01 24.85 -14.03
CA ASN A 264 10.22 25.62 -13.68
C ASN A 264 11.41 25.33 -14.61
N GLY A 265 11.17 25.28 -15.92
CA GLY A 265 12.19 24.98 -16.94
C GLY A 265 12.59 23.50 -17.03
N THR A 266 12.08 22.63 -16.16
CA THR A 266 12.34 21.19 -16.20
C THR A 266 11.23 20.46 -16.95
N PRO A 267 11.54 19.62 -17.94
CA PRO A 267 10.52 18.84 -18.64
C PRO A 267 9.85 17.81 -17.70
N THR A 268 8.53 17.63 -17.82
CA THR A 268 7.72 16.78 -16.92
C THR A 268 7.46 15.37 -17.44
N LEU A 269 7.53 15.18 -18.76
CA LEU A 269 7.27 13.90 -19.40
C LEU A 269 8.42 12.88 -19.31
N PRO A 270 9.72 13.26 -19.30
CA PRO A 270 10.81 12.29 -19.18
C PRO A 270 10.64 11.32 -18.00
N LYS A 271 11.16 10.10 -18.19
CA LYS A 271 10.99 8.91 -17.34
C LYS A 271 9.57 8.29 -17.36
N ASN A 272 8.53 9.00 -17.76
CA ASN A 272 7.20 8.41 -17.90
C ASN A 272 7.13 7.45 -19.10
N PHE A 273 6.10 6.62 -19.12
CA PHE A 273 5.80 5.73 -20.23
C PHE A 273 4.70 6.32 -21.09
N VAL A 274 4.85 6.24 -22.42
CA VAL A 274 3.83 6.65 -23.37
C VAL A 274 3.54 5.55 -24.36
N ALA A 275 2.32 5.55 -24.88
CA ALA A 275 1.90 4.66 -25.96
C ALA A 275 1.39 5.50 -27.14
N VAL A 276 1.48 4.92 -28.34
CA VAL A 276 1.02 5.52 -29.58
C VAL A 276 -0.17 4.72 -30.11
N GLU A 277 -1.31 5.37 -30.28
CA GLU A 277 -2.53 4.74 -30.82
C GLU A 277 -3.32 5.73 -31.67
N GLY A 278 -3.81 5.30 -32.83
CA GLY A 278 -4.69 6.10 -33.67
C GLY A 278 -4.10 7.44 -34.13
N GLY A 279 -2.76 7.56 -34.17
CA GLY A 279 -2.05 8.82 -34.48
C GLY A 279 -1.87 9.77 -33.29
N GLY A 280 -2.35 9.40 -32.09
CA GLY A 280 -2.14 10.13 -30.85
C GLY A 280 -1.08 9.51 -29.95
N VAL A 281 -0.57 10.29 -29.00
CA VAL A 281 0.35 9.85 -27.94
C VAL A 281 -0.35 10.03 -26.60
N PHE A 282 -0.32 9.04 -25.73
CA PHE A 282 -0.96 9.12 -24.42
C PHE A 282 -0.07 8.56 -23.31
N LEU A 283 -0.27 9.12 -22.12
CA LEU A 283 0.48 8.75 -20.91
C LEU A 283 -0.01 7.41 -20.38
N VAL A 284 0.91 6.49 -20.18
CA VAL A 284 0.63 5.18 -19.59
C VAL A 284 1.10 5.15 -18.14
N ARG A 285 0.20 4.75 -17.23
CA ARG A 285 0.55 4.60 -15.81
C ARG A 285 1.47 3.41 -15.64
N HIS A 286 2.44 3.55 -14.74
CA HIS A 286 3.37 2.47 -14.47
C HIS A 286 2.64 1.20 -13.98
N PHE A 287 2.99 0.04 -14.55
CA PHE A 287 2.28 -1.23 -14.29
C PHE A 287 2.22 -1.59 -12.80
N SER A 288 3.23 -1.19 -12.03
CA SER A 288 3.31 -1.49 -10.59
C SER A 288 2.13 -0.94 -9.80
N ALA A 289 1.56 0.21 -10.20
CA ALA A 289 0.39 0.78 -9.53
C ALA A 289 -0.81 -0.18 -9.57
N TYR A 290 -1.02 -0.87 -10.69
CA TYR A 290 -2.09 -1.83 -10.86
C TYR A 290 -1.80 -3.17 -10.18
N VAL A 291 -0.56 -3.69 -10.32
CA VAL A 291 -0.13 -4.92 -9.63
C VAL A 291 -0.27 -4.77 -8.11
N ASN A 292 0.21 -3.66 -7.55
CA ASN A 292 0.11 -3.38 -6.12
C ASN A 292 -1.32 -3.13 -5.65
N THR A 293 -2.20 -2.66 -6.53
CA THR A 293 -3.64 -2.53 -6.25
C THR A 293 -4.33 -3.90 -6.23
N ALA A 294 -4.01 -4.79 -7.17
CA ALA A 294 -4.52 -6.16 -7.17
C ALA A 294 -4.06 -6.93 -5.92
N LEU A 295 -2.79 -6.81 -5.57
CA LEU A 295 -2.25 -7.37 -4.32
C LEU A 295 -2.92 -6.76 -3.10
N TYR A 296 -3.10 -5.43 -3.06
CA TYR A 296 -3.79 -4.76 -1.97
C TYR A 296 -5.16 -5.38 -1.72
N PHE A 297 -5.97 -5.50 -2.76
CA PHE A 297 -7.30 -6.08 -2.65
C PHE A 297 -7.28 -7.56 -2.23
N ALA A 298 -6.33 -8.36 -2.72
CA ALA A 298 -6.17 -9.74 -2.26
C ALA A 298 -5.86 -9.82 -0.75
N PHE A 299 -4.98 -8.95 -0.26
CA PHE A 299 -4.62 -8.91 1.16
C PHE A 299 -5.77 -8.41 2.04
N ILE A 300 -6.52 -7.37 1.63
CA ILE A 300 -7.69 -6.92 2.39
C ILE A 300 -8.81 -7.96 2.36
N PHE A 301 -9.01 -8.68 1.24
CA PHE A 301 -9.92 -9.83 1.19
C PHE A 301 -9.58 -10.88 2.24
N ILE A 302 -8.30 -11.26 2.35
CA ILE A 302 -7.82 -12.22 3.36
C ILE A 302 -8.07 -11.68 4.77
N LEU A 303 -7.88 -10.38 5.02
CA LEU A 303 -8.16 -9.76 6.32
C LEU A 303 -9.64 -9.91 6.71
N LEU A 304 -10.56 -9.65 5.78
CA LEU A 304 -12.00 -9.87 5.99
C LEU A 304 -12.31 -11.34 6.28
N LYS A 305 -11.66 -12.27 5.58
CA LYS A 305 -11.82 -13.73 5.82
C LYS A 305 -11.28 -14.16 7.18
N ILE A 306 -10.17 -13.61 7.64
CA ILE A 306 -9.66 -13.82 8.99
C ILE A 306 -10.71 -13.34 10.00
N ARG A 307 -11.28 -12.15 9.80
CA ARG A 307 -12.30 -11.62 10.69
C ARG A 307 -13.57 -12.46 10.72
N GLU A 308 -13.99 -13.03 9.59
CA GLU A 308 -15.16 -13.91 9.50
C GLU A 308 -15.02 -15.19 10.34
N ARG A 309 -13.78 -15.67 10.53
CA ARG A 309 -13.41 -16.89 11.27
C ARG A 309 -13.19 -16.67 12.77
N LEU A 310 -12.91 -15.44 13.20
CA LEU A 310 -12.79 -15.03 14.62
C LEU A 310 -14.14 -14.67 15.24
#